data_AF-A0A6C0EZU4-F1
#
_entry.id   AF-A0A6C0EZU4-F1
#
_cell.length_a   1.000
_cell.length_b   1.000
_cell.length_c   1.000
_cell.angle_alpha   90.00
_cell.angle_beta   90.00
_cell.angle_gamma   90.00
#
_symmetry.space_group_name_H-M   'P 1'
#
loop_
_entity.id
_entity.type
_entity.pdbx_description
1 polymer ?
#
loop_
_entity_poly.entity_id
_entity_poly.type
_entity_poly.pdbx_seq_one_letter_code
_entity_poly.pdbx_strand_id
1 'polypeptide(L)'
;MKNQVSHSRILRKKKRTKRHKLNSCFYSSFIFLTNVTLFLYLGYTFYAFLFLCLWLTSALYHSVPSATNYILDKLSILGVVVYGGYLFFTKLDSISIEMAMIIVVTFLMTIFLYGYGYKVQKYCFDKKKKRANLFHSALHVISSIGHYFIALA
;
A
#
# COMPACT_ATOMS: atom_id res chain seq x y z
N MET A 1 -47.60 -8.13 27.26
CA MET A 1 -46.16 -8.50 27.38
C MET A 1 -45.39 -8.73 26.06
N LYS A 2 -46.01 -8.92 24.89
CA LYS A 2 -45.27 -9.18 23.62
C LYS A 2 -44.54 -7.96 22.99
N ASN A 3 -44.89 -6.72 23.35
CA ASN A 3 -44.35 -5.51 22.70
C ASN A 3 -42.95 -5.07 23.16
N GLN A 4 -42.48 -5.43 24.36
CA GLN A 4 -41.15 -5.01 24.83
C GLN A 4 -39.98 -5.83 24.23
N VAL A 5 -40.25 -7.05 23.77
CA VAL A 5 -39.23 -7.92 23.16
C VAL A 5 -38.85 -7.44 21.74
N SER A 6 -39.78 -6.78 21.04
CA SER A 6 -39.54 -6.21 19.71
C SER A 6 -38.56 -5.03 19.75
N HIS A 7 -38.77 -4.11 20.70
CA HIS A 7 -38.00 -2.87 20.79
C HIS A 7 -36.54 -3.11 21.21
N SER A 8 -36.30 -4.10 22.09
CA SER A 8 -34.95 -4.49 22.52
C SER A 8 -34.14 -5.19 21.40
N ARG A 9 -34.79 -5.91 20.48
CA ARG A 9 -34.15 -6.50 19.29
C ARG A 9 -33.76 -5.44 18.26
N ILE A 10 -34.59 -4.41 18.07
CA ILE A 10 -34.30 -3.27 17.18
C ILE A 10 -33.11 -2.46 17.72
N LEU A 11 -33.05 -2.21 19.03
CA LEU A 11 -31.93 -1.53 19.68
C LEU A 11 -30.63 -2.36 19.64
N ARG A 12 -30.70 -3.70 19.77
CA ARG A 12 -29.53 -4.58 19.57
C ARG A 12 -29.02 -4.58 18.13
N LYS A 13 -29.89 -4.48 17.12
CA LYS A 13 -29.49 -4.31 15.71
C LYS A 13 -28.81 -2.95 15.48
N LYS A 14 -29.33 -1.87 16.05
CA LYS A 14 -28.76 -0.51 15.94
C LYS A 14 -27.41 -0.34 16.66
N LYS A 15 -27.17 -1.08 17.76
CA LYS A 15 -25.87 -1.12 18.46
C LYS A 15 -24.79 -1.94 17.74
N ARG A 16 -25.16 -2.88 16.87
CA ARG A 16 -24.21 -3.66 16.04
C ARG A 16 -23.67 -2.89 14.81
N THR A 17 -24.23 -1.73 14.47
CA THR A 17 -23.89 -0.96 13.25
C THR A 17 -22.89 0.17 13.42
N LYS A 18 -22.11 0.20 14.51
CA LYS A 18 -20.89 1.04 14.61
C LYS A 18 -19.66 0.18 14.90
N ARG A 19 -19.47 -0.93 14.19
CA ARG A 19 -18.11 -1.50 14.06
C ARG A 19 -17.33 -0.54 13.18
N HIS A 20 -16.37 0.18 13.75
CA HIS A 20 -15.38 0.93 12.99
C HIS A 20 -14.80 -0.04 11.94
N LYS A 21 -15.10 0.16 10.66
CA LYS A 21 -14.59 -0.70 9.59
C LYS A 21 -13.09 -0.41 9.53
N LEU A 22 -12.30 -1.34 10.06
CA LEU A 22 -10.83 -1.31 9.95
C LEU A 22 -10.46 -1.15 8.48
N ASN A 23 -9.66 -0.12 8.17
CA ASN A 23 -9.12 0.10 6.85
C ASN A 23 -7.82 -0.72 6.72
N SER A 24 -7.86 -1.85 6.02
CA SER A 24 -6.64 -2.68 5.86
C SER A 24 -5.50 -1.91 5.22
N CYS A 25 -5.79 -0.92 4.36
CA CYS A 25 -4.78 -0.11 3.70
C CYS A 25 -3.93 0.68 4.70
N PHE A 26 -4.56 1.23 5.75
CA PHE A 26 -3.87 1.93 6.84
C PHE A 26 -2.87 1.02 7.56
N TYR A 27 -3.28 -0.19 7.93
CA TYR A 27 -2.35 -1.12 8.60
C TYR A 27 -1.28 -1.64 7.65
N SER A 28 -1.65 -1.95 6.40
CA SER A 28 -0.68 -2.43 5.43
C SER A 28 0.36 -1.38 5.04
N SER A 29 0.11 -0.07 5.19
CA SER A 29 1.14 0.94 4.90
C SER A 29 2.33 0.86 5.85
N PHE A 30 2.17 0.28 7.06
CA PHE A 30 3.28 0.06 7.99
C PHE A 30 4.35 -0.88 7.44
N ILE A 31 4.06 -1.67 6.39
CA ILE A 31 5.11 -2.46 5.73
C ILE A 31 6.21 -1.57 5.14
N PHE A 32 5.91 -0.32 4.77
CA PHE A 32 6.90 0.64 4.31
C PHE A 32 7.94 0.98 5.38
N LEU A 33 7.61 0.90 6.68
CA LEU A 33 8.60 1.06 7.75
C LEU A 33 9.65 -0.04 7.73
N THR A 34 9.30 -1.26 7.29
CA THR A 34 10.29 -2.33 7.14
C THR A 34 11.31 -1.98 6.05
N ASN A 35 10.89 -1.33 4.96
CA ASN A 35 11.81 -0.80 3.96
C ASN A 35 12.70 0.31 4.56
N VAL A 36 12.13 1.25 5.34
CA VAL A 36 12.90 2.29 6.02
C VAL A 36 14.01 1.69 6.88
N THR A 37 13.68 0.71 7.72
CA THR A 37 14.67 0.03 8.59
C THR A 37 15.76 -0.66 7.77
N LEU A 38 15.40 -1.44 6.75
CA LEU A 38 16.39 -2.09 5.88
C LEU A 38 17.30 -1.07 5.20
N PHE A 39 16.74 0.01 4.67
CA PHE A 39 17.49 0.98 3.89
C PHE A 39 18.44 1.79 4.76
N LEU A 40 18.05 2.12 6.00
CA LEU A 40 18.97 2.70 6.98
C LEU A 40 20.10 1.72 7.33
N TYR A 41 19.78 0.44 7.53
CA TYR A 41 20.78 -0.59 7.82
C TYR A 41 21.81 -0.75 6.70
N LEU A 42 21.39 -0.65 5.44
CA LEU A 42 22.26 -0.73 4.26
C LEU A 42 22.91 0.61 3.85
N GLY A 43 22.65 1.70 4.59
CA GLY A 43 23.22 3.03 4.30
C GLY A 43 22.51 3.84 3.20
N TYR A 44 21.36 3.38 2.68
CA TYR A 44 20.53 4.10 1.70
C TYR A 44 19.63 5.16 2.36
N THR A 45 20.23 6.15 3.03
CA THR A 45 19.51 7.15 3.84
C THR A 45 18.48 7.95 3.05
N PHE A 46 18.81 8.42 1.84
CA PHE A 46 17.85 9.15 1.01
C PHE A 46 16.67 8.27 0.60
N TYR A 47 16.93 6.98 0.31
CA TYR A 47 15.87 6.06 -0.04
C TYR A 47 14.93 5.78 1.15
N ALA A 48 15.52 5.60 2.34
CA ALA A 48 14.79 5.45 3.59
C ALA A 48 13.89 6.67 3.86
N PHE A 49 14.39 7.89 3.61
CA PHE A 49 13.60 9.11 3.72
C PHE A 49 12.39 9.11 2.79
N LEU A 50 12.55 8.75 1.50
CA LEU A 50 11.43 8.66 0.57
C LEU A 50 10.37 7.65 1.03
N PHE A 51 10.79 6.49 1.54
CA PHE A 51 9.87 5.50 2.09
C PHE A 51 9.20 5.95 3.39
N LEU A 52 9.87 6.75 4.22
CA LEU A 52 9.27 7.35 5.41
C LEU A 52 8.18 8.35 5.01
N CYS A 53 8.44 9.20 4.01
CA CYS A 53 7.43 10.10 3.44
C CYS A 53 6.24 9.33 2.86
N LEU A 54 6.49 8.22 2.15
CA LEU A 54 5.44 7.35 1.63
C LEU A 54 4.60 6.72 2.76
N TRP A 55 5.23 6.23 3.82
CA TRP A 55 4.51 5.69 4.98
C TRP A 55 3.61 6.76 5.61
N LEU A 56 4.15 7.95 5.90
CA LEU A 56 3.41 9.04 6.52
C LEU A 56 2.21 9.47 5.67
N THR A 57 2.43 9.72 4.38
CA THR A 57 1.38 10.19 3.46
C THR A 57 0.32 9.11 3.20
N SER A 58 0.73 7.84 3.06
CA SER A 58 -0.20 6.72 2.88
C SER A 58 -1.04 6.46 4.13
N ALA A 59 -0.42 6.46 5.32
CA ALA A 59 -1.14 6.33 6.59
C ALA A 59 -2.13 7.48 6.79
N LEU A 60 -1.74 8.71 6.45
CA LEU A 60 -2.59 9.89 6.54
C LEU A 60 -3.77 9.82 5.55
N TYR A 61 -3.52 9.51 4.28
CA TYR A 61 -4.57 9.39 3.26
C TYR A 61 -5.61 8.32 3.62
N HIS A 62 -5.16 7.16 4.12
CA HIS A 62 -6.06 6.07 4.51
C HIS A 62 -6.79 6.30 5.83
N SER A 63 -6.36 7.28 6.64
CA SER A 63 -7.03 7.70 7.87
C SER A 63 -8.04 8.83 7.62
N VAL A 64 -7.63 9.85 6.88
CA VAL A 64 -8.42 11.05 6.57
C VAL A 64 -8.32 11.33 5.07
N PRO A 65 -9.18 10.70 4.24
CA PRO A 65 -9.14 10.89 2.80
C PRO A 65 -9.48 12.32 2.43
N SER A 66 -8.55 13.01 1.75
CA SER A 66 -8.74 14.33 1.17
C SER A 66 -8.01 14.42 -0.17
N ALA A 67 -8.39 15.35 -1.03
CA ALA A 67 -7.70 15.55 -2.32
C ALA A 67 -6.22 15.91 -2.12
N THR A 68 -5.90 16.75 -1.14
CA THR A 68 -4.53 17.11 -0.78
C THR A 68 -3.73 15.88 -0.33
N ASN A 69 -4.27 15.07 0.58
CA ASN A 69 -3.58 13.87 1.06
C ASN A 69 -3.38 12.84 -0.06
N TYR A 70 -4.33 12.74 -0.99
CA TYR A 70 -4.20 11.91 -2.18
C TYR A 70 -3.03 12.36 -3.07
N ILE A 71 -2.91 13.66 -3.34
CA ILE A 71 -1.82 14.20 -4.17
C ILE A 71 -0.47 13.96 -3.48
N LEU A 72 -0.37 14.21 -2.16
CA LEU A 72 0.85 13.97 -1.39
C LEU A 72 1.28 12.49 -1.39
N ASP A 73 0.34 11.57 -1.23
CA ASP A 73 0.60 10.11 -1.35
C ASP A 73 1.13 9.77 -2.74
N LYS A 74 0.52 10.31 -3.80
CA LYS A 74 0.96 10.05 -5.18
C LYS A 74 2.34 10.64 -5.50
N LEU A 75 2.65 11.83 -5.00
CA LEU A 75 3.99 12.41 -5.15
C LEU A 75 5.05 11.58 -4.43
N SER A 76 4.75 11.07 -3.24
CA SER A 76 5.65 10.19 -2.48
C SER A 76 5.89 8.87 -3.22
N ILE A 77 4.84 8.27 -3.78
CA ILE A 77 4.95 7.07 -4.64
C ILE A 77 5.86 7.35 -5.83
N LEU A 78 5.66 8.47 -6.53
CA LEU A 78 6.47 8.83 -7.70
C LEU A 78 7.95 8.97 -7.33
N GLY A 79 8.26 9.62 -6.21
CA GLY A 79 9.64 9.74 -5.72
C GLY A 79 10.29 8.38 -5.46
N VAL A 80 9.59 7.48 -4.77
CA VAL A 80 10.07 6.11 -4.49
C VAL A 80 10.30 5.31 -5.78
N VAL A 81 9.40 5.42 -6.77
CA VAL A 81 9.52 4.72 -8.05
C VAL A 81 10.69 5.26 -8.87
N VAL A 82 10.82 6.58 -8.99
CA VAL A 82 11.91 7.21 -9.77
C VAL A 82 13.26 6.87 -9.16
N TYR A 83 13.42 7.05 -7.85
CA TYR A 83 14.68 6.75 -7.18
C TYR A 83 14.99 5.25 -7.17
N GLY A 84 13.97 4.40 -6.98
CA GLY A 84 14.13 2.95 -7.09
C GLY A 84 14.55 2.49 -8.48
N GLY A 85 13.98 3.08 -9.53
CA GLY A 85 14.38 2.82 -10.91
C GLY A 85 15.83 3.25 -11.18
N TYR A 86 16.23 4.41 -10.67
CA TYR A 86 17.63 4.86 -10.73
C TYR A 86 18.58 3.87 -10.04
N LEU A 87 18.27 3.46 -8.79
CA LEU A 87 19.12 2.53 -8.04
C LEU A 87 19.19 1.15 -8.71
N PHE A 88 18.07 0.64 -9.22
CA PHE A 88 18.04 -0.59 -10.00
C PHE A 88 18.93 -0.50 -11.25
N PHE A 89 18.82 0.60 -12.01
CA PHE A 89 19.62 0.83 -13.21
C PHE A 89 21.12 0.84 -12.91
N THR A 90 21.54 1.51 -11.83
CA THR A 90 22.96 1.56 -11.42
C THR A 90 23.54 0.21 -10.97
N LYS A 91 22.69 -0.77 -10.66
CA LYS A 91 23.08 -2.10 -10.18
C LYS A 91 22.94 -3.19 -11.25
N LEU A 92 22.56 -2.84 -12.48
CA LEU A 92 22.28 -3.83 -13.54
C LEU A 92 23.47 -4.74 -13.84
N ASP A 93 24.71 -4.24 -13.73
CA ASP A 93 25.90 -5.02 -14.03
C ASP A 93 26.29 -6.00 -12.91
N SER A 94 25.82 -5.76 -11.67
CA SER A 94 26.17 -6.56 -10.49
C SER A 94 25.05 -7.48 -10.02
N ILE A 95 23.81 -7.23 -10.44
CA ILE A 95 22.63 -7.99 -10.01
C ILE A 95 22.53 -9.32 -10.76
N SER A 96 22.12 -10.39 -10.07
CA SER A 96 21.80 -11.65 -10.73
C SER A 96 20.53 -11.53 -11.58
N ILE A 97 20.44 -12.32 -12.66
CA ILE A 97 19.29 -12.33 -13.56
C ILE A 97 18.01 -12.69 -12.81
N GLU A 98 18.08 -13.61 -11.85
CA GLU A 98 16.93 -14.03 -11.03
C GLU A 98 16.38 -12.88 -10.18
N MET A 99 17.26 -12.12 -9.52
CA MET A 99 16.86 -10.95 -8.73
C MET A 99 16.27 -9.86 -9.63
N ALA A 100 16.89 -9.59 -10.79
CA ALA A 100 16.37 -8.63 -11.76
C ALA A 100 14.97 -9.02 -12.24
N MET A 101 14.75 -10.31 -12.54
CA MET A 101 13.44 -10.82 -12.94
C MET A 101 12.39 -10.67 -11.84
N ILE A 102 12.73 -10.96 -10.58
CA ILE A 102 11.81 -10.75 -9.44
C ILE A 102 11.43 -9.28 -9.32
N ILE A 103 12.40 -8.36 -9.40
CA ILE A 103 12.15 -6.92 -9.36
C ILE A 103 11.19 -6.53 -10.48
N VAL A 104 11.51 -6.85 -11.73
CA VAL A 104 10.66 -6.51 -12.89
C VAL A 104 9.24 -7.07 -12.74
N VAL A 105 9.08 -8.33 -12.33
CA VAL A 105 7.77 -8.94 -12.11
C VAL A 105 6.98 -8.22 -11.03
N THR A 106 7.60 -7.84 -9.89
CA THR A 106 6.90 -7.11 -8.84
C THR A 106 6.41 -5.73 -9.32
N PHE A 107 7.22 -4.98 -10.10
CA PHE A 107 6.79 -3.72 -10.70
C PHE A 107 5.64 -3.92 -11.70
N LEU A 108 5.74 -4.92 -12.60
CA LEU A 108 4.66 -5.23 -13.54
C LEU A 108 3.36 -5.63 -12.82
N MET A 109 3.44 -6.38 -11.72
CA MET A 109 2.29 -6.71 -10.89
C MET A 109 1.65 -5.48 -10.26
N THR A 110 2.43 -4.52 -9.75
CA THR A 110 1.88 -3.26 -9.20
C THR A 110 1.17 -2.43 -10.28
N ILE A 111 1.76 -2.33 -11.48
CA ILE A 111 1.17 -1.66 -12.64
C ILE A 111 -0.13 -2.35 -13.06
N PHE A 112 -0.15 -3.68 -13.09
CA PHE A 112 -1.34 -4.46 -13.42
C PHE A 112 -2.46 -4.25 -12.39
N LEU A 113 -2.18 -4.46 -11.10
CA LEU A 113 -3.19 -4.33 -10.04
C LEU A 113 -3.81 -2.94 -9.98
N TYR A 114 -3.00 -1.89 -10.21
CA TYR A 114 -3.47 -0.51 -10.16
C TYR A 114 -3.99 -0.02 -11.53
N GLY A 115 -3.14 0.00 -12.54
CA GLY A 115 -3.44 0.59 -13.85
C GLY A 115 -4.52 -0.18 -14.63
N TYR A 116 -4.38 -1.51 -14.73
CA TYR A 116 -5.42 -2.32 -15.37
C TYR A 116 -6.68 -2.36 -14.50
N GLY A 117 -6.53 -2.53 -13.18
CA GLY A 117 -7.65 -2.47 -12.23
C GLY A 117 -8.51 -1.21 -12.33
N TYR A 118 -7.89 -0.05 -12.56
CA TYR A 118 -8.57 1.22 -12.79
C TYR A 118 -9.44 1.20 -14.05
N LYS A 119 -8.91 0.71 -15.17
CA LYS A 119 -9.63 0.66 -16.45
C LYS A 119 -10.87 -0.25 -16.40
N VAL A 120 -10.76 -1.42 -15.77
CA VAL A 120 -11.86 -2.40 -15.73
C VAL A 120 -12.70 -2.35 -14.46
N GLN A 121 -12.42 -1.42 -13.54
CA GLN A 121 -13.11 -1.28 -12.24
C GLN A 121 -13.05 -2.58 -11.41
N LYS A 122 -11.85 -3.16 -11.30
CA LYS A 122 -11.54 -4.38 -10.54
C LYS A 122 -10.33 -4.15 -9.62
N TYR A 123 -10.01 -5.16 -8.80
CA TYR A 123 -8.88 -5.14 -7.86
C TYR A 123 -8.97 -3.96 -6.90
N CYS A 124 -7.99 -3.06 -6.90
CA CYS A 124 -7.94 -1.84 -6.08
C CYS A 124 -9.14 -0.91 -6.30
N PHE A 125 -9.87 -1.07 -7.40
CA PHE A 125 -11.04 -0.26 -7.79
C PHE A 125 -12.34 -1.08 -7.80
N ASP A 126 -12.37 -2.24 -7.14
CA ASP A 126 -13.58 -3.06 -7.04
C ASP A 126 -14.69 -2.34 -6.26
N LYS A 127 -15.93 -2.43 -6.76
CA LYS A 127 -17.13 -1.84 -6.13
C LYS A 127 -17.28 -2.25 -4.66
N LYS A 128 -16.85 -3.46 -4.29
CA LYS A 128 -16.82 -3.93 -2.90
C LYS A 128 -15.55 -3.40 -2.21
N LYS A 129 -15.70 -2.35 -1.41
CA LYS A 129 -14.59 -1.70 -0.65
C LYS A 129 -13.67 -2.69 0.09
N LYS A 130 -14.20 -3.78 0.67
CA LYS A 130 -13.37 -4.79 1.35
C LYS A 130 -12.37 -5.47 0.38
N ARG A 131 -12.82 -5.77 -0.85
CA ARG A 131 -11.99 -6.37 -1.89
C ARG A 131 -11.00 -5.34 -2.44
N ALA A 132 -11.46 -4.12 -2.71
CA ALA A 132 -10.58 -3.01 -3.10
C ALA A 132 -9.42 -2.80 -2.13
N ASN A 133 -9.73 -2.70 -0.84
CA ASN A 133 -8.74 -2.52 0.19
C ASN A 133 -7.80 -3.73 0.33
N LEU A 134 -8.29 -4.96 0.16
CA LEU A 134 -7.44 -6.16 0.17
C LEU A 134 -6.39 -6.12 -0.95
N PHE A 135 -6.80 -5.82 -2.18
CA PHE A 135 -5.87 -5.72 -3.31
C PHE A 135 -4.92 -4.53 -3.20
N HIS A 136 -5.38 -3.42 -2.62
CA HIS A 136 -4.52 -2.28 -2.35
C HIS A 136 -3.48 -2.58 -1.25
N SER A 137 -3.88 -3.30 -0.19
CA SER A 137 -2.93 -3.82 0.80
C SER A 137 -1.94 -4.80 0.19
N ALA A 138 -2.38 -5.68 -0.73
CA ALA A 138 -1.49 -6.57 -1.46
C ALA A 138 -0.50 -5.77 -2.35
N LEU A 139 -0.95 -4.67 -2.94
CA LEU A 139 -0.09 -3.76 -3.70
C LEU A 139 1.02 -3.19 -2.83
N HIS A 140 0.74 -2.74 -1.60
CA HIS A 140 1.78 -2.27 -0.66
C HIS A 140 2.84 -3.36 -0.41
N VAL A 141 2.40 -4.60 -0.20
CA VAL A 141 3.31 -5.73 0.04
C VAL A 141 4.18 -6.02 -1.18
N ILE A 142 3.57 -6.16 -2.36
CA ILE A 142 4.29 -6.47 -3.60
C ILE A 142 5.29 -5.35 -3.93
N SER A 143 4.88 -4.08 -3.79
CA SER A 143 5.80 -2.95 -4.01
C SER A 143 6.96 -2.97 -3.01
N SER A 144 6.69 -3.22 -1.73
CA SER A 144 7.74 -3.31 -0.71
C SER A 144 8.75 -4.41 -1.01
N ILE A 145 8.29 -5.59 -1.44
CA ILE A 145 9.16 -6.71 -1.83
C ILE A 145 10.07 -6.31 -2.99
N GLY A 146 9.54 -5.72 -4.06
CA GLY A 146 10.36 -5.27 -5.20
C GLY A 146 11.47 -4.32 -4.78
N HIS A 147 11.15 -3.36 -3.90
CA HIS A 147 12.13 -2.41 -3.37
C HIS A 147 13.12 -3.02 -2.36
N TYR A 148 12.74 -4.08 -1.63
CA TYR A 148 13.66 -4.88 -0.82
C TYR A 148 14.75 -5.50 -1.70
N PHE A 149 14.35 -6.13 -2.82
CA PHE A 149 15.29 -6.76 -3.75
C PHE A 149 16.21 -5.74 -4.43
N ILE A 150 15.73 -4.53 -4.77
CA ILE A 150 16.61 -3.47 -5.30
C ILE A 150 17.71 -3.09 -4.30
N ALA A 151 17.39 -3.03 -3.01
CA ALA A 151 18.37 -2.65 -1.99
C ALA A 151 19.38 -3.78 -1.69
N LEU A 152 18.94 -5.04 -1.75
CA LEU A 152 19.77 -6.22 -1.50
C LEU A 152 20.60 -6.69 -2.70
N ALA A 153 20.23 -6.30 -3.92
CA ALA A 153 21.01 -6.48 -5.13
C ALA A 153 22.36 -5.74 -5.07
#